data_AF-A0A2D4I3G4-F1
#
_entry.id   AF-A0A2D4I3G4-F1
#
_cell.length_a   1.000
_cell.length_b   1.000
_cell.length_c   1.000
_cell.angle_alpha   90.00
_cell.angle_beta   90.00
_cell.angle_gamma   90.00
#
_symmetry.space_group_name_H-M   'P 1'
#
loop_
_entity.id
_entity.type
_entity.pdbx_description
1 polymer ?
#
loop_
_entity_poly.entity_id
_entity_poly.type
_entity_poly.pdbx_seq_one_letter_code
_entity_poly.pdbx_strand_id
1 'polypeptide(L)'
;RRNGVLQTMMRCLLHDDANLGMSYWGEAITYANHIINRTWSSVIDQTPYFMLYGHKPDISHLRIFGSHAMVNIPKAQRGQKGASIAKRLRFMGIDTTSKCSRFIDSSNRIVLSRSAVFEEDA
;
A
#
# COMPACT_ATOMS: atom_id res chain seq x y z
N ARG A 1 -6.50 -13.79 19.90
CA ARG A 1 -5.35 -12.84 19.90
C ARG A 1 -5.04 -12.33 18.48
N ARG A 2 -5.95 -11.59 17.83
CA ARG A 2 -5.75 -11.10 16.44
C ARG A 2 -5.16 -9.69 16.38
N ASN A 3 -5.51 -8.85 17.36
CA ASN A 3 -4.98 -7.50 17.50
C ASN A 3 -3.45 -7.48 17.74
N GLY A 4 -2.91 -8.47 18.45
CA GLY A 4 -1.47 -8.60 18.66
C GLY A 4 -0.71 -8.84 17.35
N VAL A 5 -1.18 -9.78 16.52
CA VAL A 5 -0.60 -10.06 15.20
C VAL A 5 -0.64 -8.83 14.30
N LEU A 6 -1.76 -8.11 14.30
CA LEU A 6 -1.92 -6.89 13.52
C LEU A 6 -0.93 -5.79 13.95
N GLN A 7 -0.75 -5.59 15.26
CA GLN A 7 0.22 -4.63 15.78
C GLN A 7 1.67 -5.03 15.47
N THR A 8 2.00 -6.32 15.56
CA THR A 8 3.32 -6.82 15.17
C THR A 8 3.59 -6.56 13.69
N MET A 9 2.65 -6.92 12.82
CA MET A 9 2.80 -6.71 11.37
C MET A 9 2.93 -5.22 11.02
N MET A 10 2.13 -4.36 11.65
CA MET A 10 2.25 -2.90 11.50
C MET A 10 3.66 -2.40 11.87
N ARG A 11 4.24 -2.89 12.98
CA ARG A 11 5.60 -2.50 13.39
C ARG A 11 6.64 -2.97 12.38
N CYS A 12 6.54 -4.19 11.86
CA CYS A 12 7.44 -4.70 10.83
C CYS A 12 7.37 -3.85 9.56
N LEU A 13 6.16 -3.57 9.05
CA LEU A 13 5.99 -2.72 7.86
C LEU A 13 6.59 -1.33 8.06
N LEU A 14 6.44 -0.73 9.25
CA LEU A 14 7.00 0.59 9.53
C LEU A 14 8.51 0.58 9.65
N HIS A 15 9.06 -0.29 10.50
CA HIS A 15 10.46 -0.22 10.88
C HIS A 15 11.37 -1.01 9.94
N ASP A 16 11.00 -2.25 9.63
CA ASP A 16 11.85 -3.17 8.89
C ASP A 16 11.78 -2.90 7.38
N ASP A 17 10.56 -2.75 6.84
CA ASP A 17 10.38 -2.58 5.40
C ASP A 17 10.56 -1.12 4.96
N ALA A 18 9.99 -0.18 5.72
CA ALA A 18 9.91 1.21 5.31
C ALA A 18 10.87 2.16 6.06
N ASN A 19 11.47 1.77 7.18
CA ASN A 19 12.22 2.73 8.01
C ASN A 19 11.45 4.06 8.22
N LEU A 20 10.14 3.94 8.50
CA LEU A 20 9.21 5.04 8.73
C LEU A 20 8.90 5.16 10.22
N GLY A 21 8.69 6.40 10.66
CA GLY A 21 8.29 6.70 12.03
C GLY A 21 6.86 6.26 12.35
N MET A 22 6.56 6.21 13.65
CA MET A 22 5.22 5.83 14.16
C MET A 22 4.10 6.76 13.69
N SER A 23 4.40 7.96 13.18
CA SER A 23 3.41 8.88 12.58
C SER A 23 2.59 8.23 11.44
N TYR A 24 3.13 7.20 10.80
CA TYR A 24 2.50 6.51 9.67
C TYR A 24 1.74 5.23 10.06
N TRP A 25 1.55 4.98 11.36
CA TRP A 25 0.93 3.76 11.86
C TRP A 25 -0.46 3.48 11.28
N GLY A 26 -1.26 4.53 11.01
CA GLY A 26 -2.61 4.39 10.44
C GLY A 26 -2.62 3.80 9.03
N GLU A 27 -1.63 4.16 8.20
CA GLU A 27 -1.48 3.60 6.86
C GLU A 27 -0.94 2.16 6.94
N ALA A 28 0.08 1.95 7.78
CA ALA A 28 0.68 0.63 7.97
C ALA A 28 -0.31 -0.40 8.53
N ILE A 29 -1.13 -0.03 9.52
CA ILE A 29 -2.09 -0.95 10.13
C ILE A 29 -3.23 -1.30 9.16
N THR A 30 -3.67 -0.32 8.36
CA THR A 30 -4.67 -0.54 7.31
C THR A 30 -4.13 -1.51 6.26
N TYR A 31 -2.88 -1.32 5.82
CA TYR A 31 -2.23 -2.21 4.86
C TYR A 31 -1.98 -3.61 5.44
N ALA A 32 -1.52 -3.71 6.69
CA ALA A 32 -1.38 -4.99 7.39
C ALA A 32 -2.71 -5.76 7.45
N ASN A 33 -3.81 -5.08 7.80
CA ASN A 33 -5.14 -5.69 7.82
C ASN A 33 -5.56 -6.16 6.42
N HIS A 34 -5.27 -5.37 5.37
CA HIS A 34 -5.56 -5.74 3.99
C HIS A 34 -4.82 -7.01 3.54
N ILE A 35 -3.55 -7.16 3.95
CA ILE A 35 -2.75 -8.37 3.70
C ILE A 35 -3.30 -9.55 4.50
N ILE A 36 -3.47 -9.41 5.82
CA ILE A 36 -3.96 -10.49 6.70
C ILE A 36 -5.29 -11.06 6.22
N ASN A 37 -6.19 -10.21 5.73
CA ASN A 37 -7.48 -10.67 5.21
C ASN A 37 -7.35 -11.49 3.91
N ARG A 38 -6.24 -11.37 3.18
CA ARG A 38 -5.95 -12.10 1.93
C ARG A 38 -4.93 -13.21 2.09
N THR A 39 -4.31 -13.33 3.26
CA THR A 39 -3.44 -14.45 3.61
C THR A 39 -4.27 -15.64 4.05
N TRP A 40 -3.83 -16.84 3.68
CA TRP A 40 -4.45 -18.08 4.12
C TRP A 40 -4.37 -18.21 5.64
N SER A 41 -5.42 -18.77 6.25
CA SER A 41 -5.49 -19.01 7.69
C SER A 41 -5.91 -20.45 7.97
N SER A 42 -5.07 -21.16 8.73
CA SER A 42 -5.30 -22.55 9.14
C SER A 42 -6.57 -22.75 9.97
N VAL A 43 -7.01 -21.72 10.67
CA VAL A 43 -8.20 -21.78 11.52
C VAL A 43 -9.49 -21.93 10.69
N ILE A 44 -9.50 -21.36 9.49
CA ILE A 44 -10.65 -21.39 8.58
C ILE A 44 -10.36 -22.18 7.30
N ASP A 45 -9.17 -22.78 7.20
CA ASP A 45 -8.62 -23.46 6.02
C ASP A 45 -8.73 -22.67 4.70
N GLN A 46 -8.86 -21.35 4.79
CA GLN A 46 -9.08 -20.44 3.67
C GLN A 46 -8.57 -19.03 3.98
N THR A 47 -8.69 -18.11 3.02
CA THR A 47 -8.48 -16.67 3.28
C THR A 47 -9.74 -16.06 3.90
N PRO A 48 -9.62 -15.14 4.88
CA PRO A 48 -10.78 -14.41 5.40
C PRO A 48 -11.58 -13.68 4.30
N TYR A 49 -10.88 -13.19 3.28
CA TYR A 49 -11.47 -12.58 2.10
C TYR A 49 -12.37 -13.56 1.33
N PHE A 50 -11.89 -14.78 1.05
CA PHE A 50 -12.69 -15.81 0.40
C PHE A 50 -13.94 -16.15 1.22
N MET A 51 -13.79 -16.28 2.54
CA MET A 51 -14.92 -16.57 3.43
C MET A 51 -15.99 -15.46 3.41
N LEU A 52 -15.58 -14.21 3.22
CA LEU A 52 -16.50 -13.06 3.23
C LEU A 52 -17.13 -12.79 1.86
N TYR A 53 -16.37 -12.95 0.77
CA TYR A 53 -16.80 -12.54 -0.58
C TYR A 53 -17.07 -13.71 -1.54
N GLY A 54 -16.77 -14.95 -1.15
CA GLY A 54 -17.06 -16.15 -1.94
C GLY A 54 -16.14 -16.38 -3.15
N HIS A 55 -15.10 -15.58 -3.34
CA HIS A 55 -14.13 -15.74 -4.41
C HIS A 55 -12.69 -15.44 -3.96
N LYS A 56 -11.71 -15.94 -4.70
CA LYS A 56 -10.29 -15.74 -4.37
C LYS A 56 -9.94 -14.24 -4.47
N PRO A 57 -9.10 -13.72 -3.54
CA PRO A 57 -8.61 -12.35 -3.65
C PRO A 57 -7.64 -12.23 -4.83
N ASP A 58 -7.74 -11.14 -5.58
CA ASP A 58 -6.62 -10.65 -6.39
C ASP A 58 -5.55 -10.09 -5.44
N ILE A 59 -4.29 -10.43 -5.70
CA ILE A 59 -3.11 -9.98 -4.93
C ILE A 59 -2.03 -9.38 -5.83
N SER A 60 -2.29 -9.29 -7.14
CA SER A 60 -1.34 -8.77 -8.13
C SER A 60 -0.95 -7.30 -7.89
N HIS A 61 -1.80 -6.58 -7.15
CA HIS A 61 -1.62 -5.19 -6.76
C HIS A 61 -0.95 -5.00 -5.40
N LEU A 62 -0.60 -6.07 -4.67
CA LEU A 62 0.19 -5.97 -3.45
C LEU A 62 1.63 -5.58 -3.81
N ARG A 63 2.18 -4.63 -3.05
CA ARG A 63 3.54 -4.08 -3.21
C ARG A 63 4.23 -3.98 -1.86
N ILE A 64 5.54 -3.80 -1.84
CA ILE A 64 6.31 -3.67 -0.60
C ILE A 64 5.92 -2.34 0.06
N PHE A 65 5.52 -2.37 1.33
CA PHE A 65 5.13 -1.15 2.02
C PHE A 65 6.34 -0.21 2.15
N GLY A 66 6.14 1.07 1.86
CA GLY A 66 7.23 2.05 1.87
C GLY A 66 8.21 1.93 0.70
N SER A 67 7.95 1.11 -0.32
CA SER A 67 8.74 1.11 -1.54
C SER A 67 8.58 2.43 -2.30
N HIS A 68 9.59 2.78 -3.09
CA HIS A 68 9.51 3.94 -3.98
C HIS A 68 8.83 3.55 -5.28
N ALA A 69 8.05 4.46 -5.83
CA ALA A 69 7.41 4.28 -7.12
C ALA A 69 7.36 5.60 -7.89
N MET A 70 7.54 5.51 -9.21
CA MET A 70 7.32 6.59 -10.14
C MET A 70 5.83 6.69 -10.45
N VAL A 71 5.17 7.70 -9.88
CA VAL A 71 3.74 7.93 -9.99
C VAL A 71 3.45 9.00 -11.05
N ASN A 72 2.58 8.68 -12.00
CA ASN A 72 2.24 9.59 -13.09
C ASN A 72 1.54 10.87 -12.58
N ILE A 73 2.02 12.04 -13.00
CA ILE A 73 1.40 13.33 -12.71
C ILE A 73 0.23 13.53 -13.69
N PRO A 74 -1.01 13.79 -13.21
CA PRO A 74 -2.15 14.06 -14.09
C PRO A 74 -1.86 15.21 -15.05
N LYS A 75 -2.28 15.11 -16.32
CA LYS A 75 -2.01 16.13 -17.35
C LYS A 75 -2.38 17.55 -16.91
N ALA A 76 -3.48 17.70 -16.17
CA ALA A 76 -3.95 18.99 -15.65
C ALA A 76 -3.01 19.63 -14.61
N GLN A 77 -2.15 18.84 -13.96
CA GLN A 77 -1.16 19.29 -12.98
C GLN A 77 0.26 19.34 -13.55
N ARG A 78 0.44 18.94 -14.82
CA ARG A 78 1.75 19.04 -15.48
C ARG A 78 2.05 20.50 -15.79
N GLY A 79 3.31 20.86 -15.62
CA GLY A 79 3.82 22.17 -16.02
C GLY A 79 3.90 22.31 -17.54
N GLN A 80 4.75 23.23 -17.99
CA GLN A 80 4.99 23.48 -19.41
C GLN A 80 5.56 22.25 -20.14
N LYS A 81 5.55 22.28 -21.46
CA LYS A 81 6.09 21.22 -22.32
C LYS A 81 7.55 20.92 -21.92
N GLY A 82 7.84 19.67 -21.56
CA GLY A 82 9.15 19.24 -21.05
C GLY A 82 9.23 19.09 -19.53
N ALA A 83 8.19 19.48 -18.78
CA ALA A 83 8.10 19.20 -17.35
C ALA A 83 8.03 17.70 -17.05
N SER A 84 8.47 17.31 -15.85
CA SER A 84 8.40 15.91 -15.42
C SER A 84 6.98 15.37 -15.53
N ILE A 85 6.86 14.16 -16.08
CA ILE A 85 5.59 13.46 -16.25
C ILE A 85 5.26 12.56 -15.06
N ALA A 86 6.23 12.30 -14.19
CA ALA A 86 6.08 11.43 -13.02
C ALA A 86 6.81 12.01 -11.81
N LYS A 87 6.34 11.65 -10.62
CA LYS A 87 6.97 11.99 -9.34
C LYS A 87 7.33 10.70 -8.62
N ARG A 88 8.56 10.63 -8.11
CA ARG A 88 8.97 9.53 -7.23
C ARG A 88 8.29 9.74 -5.87
N LEU A 89 7.40 8.82 -5.51
CA LEU A 89 6.62 8.84 -4.28
C LEU A 89 6.81 7.54 -3.52
N ARG A 90 6.43 7.54 -2.24
CA ARG A 90 6.53 6.37 -1.38
C ARG A 90 5.18 5.70 -1.22
N PHE A 91 5.12 4.39 -1.41
CA PHE A 91 3.90 3.62 -1.31
C PHE A 91 3.46 3.44 0.15
N MET A 92 2.19 3.71 0.42
CA MET A 92 1.59 3.68 1.75
C MET A 92 0.41 2.71 1.86
N GLY A 93 0.17 1.89 0.84
CA GLY A 93 -0.90 0.91 0.83
C GLY A 93 -1.96 1.17 -0.24
N ILE A 94 -3.14 0.59 -0.05
CA ILE A 94 -4.20 0.58 -1.05
C ILE A 94 -5.40 1.33 -0.48
N ASP A 95 -6.03 2.14 -1.32
CA ASP A 95 -7.21 2.88 -0.94
C ASP A 95 -8.41 1.95 -0.72
N THR A 96 -9.19 2.21 0.32
CA THR A 96 -10.35 1.37 0.67
C THR A 96 -11.59 1.73 -0.15
N THR A 97 -11.64 2.94 -0.71
CA THR A 97 -12.81 3.46 -1.45
C THR A 97 -12.64 3.34 -2.96
N SER A 98 -11.41 3.42 -3.44
CA SER A 98 -11.06 3.42 -4.86
C SER A 98 -10.05 2.31 -5.18
N LYS A 99 -10.01 1.87 -6.44
CA LYS A 99 -8.98 0.92 -6.92
C LYS A 99 -7.63 1.62 -7.17
N CYS A 100 -7.21 2.48 -6.25
CA CYS A 100 -5.96 3.24 -6.33
C CYS A 100 -4.99 2.81 -5.24
N SER A 101 -3.71 2.90 -5.54
CA SER A 101 -2.66 2.88 -4.54
C SER A 101 -2.55 4.26 -3.86
N ARG A 102 -2.24 4.25 -2.57
CA ARG A 102 -1.95 5.42 -1.75
C ARG A 102 -0.44 5.63 -1.73
N PHE A 103 -0.03 6.87 -1.99
CA PHE A 103 1.35 7.28 -1.95
C PHE A 103 1.50 8.49 -1.05
N ILE A 104 2.69 8.72 -0.52
CA ILE A 104 3.03 9.94 0.19
C ILE A 104 4.16 10.67 -0.53
N ASP A 105 4.05 11.99 -0.55
CA ASP A 105 5.10 12.86 -1.04
C ASP A 105 5.99 13.42 0.07
N SER A 106 7.06 14.11 -0.32
CA SER A 106 8.00 14.76 0.61
C SER A 106 7.37 15.85 1.48
N SER A 107 6.14 16.28 1.18
CA SER A 107 5.37 17.24 1.95
C SER A 107 4.32 16.57 2.85
N ASN A 108 4.44 15.25 3.04
CA ASN A 108 3.52 14.40 3.81
C ASN A 108 2.07 14.43 3.30
N ARG A 109 1.86 14.72 2.00
CA ARG A 109 0.53 14.69 1.38
C ARG A 109 0.27 13.33 0.76
N ILE A 110 -0.93 12.82 1.00
CA ILE A 110 -1.39 11.59 0.35
C ILE A 110 -1.78 11.89 -1.10
N VAL A 111 -1.25 11.08 -2.00
CA VAL A 111 -1.55 11.08 -3.43
C VAL A 111 -2.14 9.73 -3.79
N LEU A 112 -3.29 9.74 -4.46
CA LEU A 112 -3.92 8.54 -4.98
C LEU A 112 -3.55 8.37 -6.45
N SER A 113 -3.10 7.17 -6.84
CA SER A 113 -2.89 6.84 -8.25
C SER A 113 -3.19 5.38 -8.54
N ARG A 114 -3.74 5.12 -9.73
CA ARG A 114 -3.97 3.77 -10.26
C ARG A 114 -2.75 3.20 -10.98
N SER A 115 -1.84 4.06 -11.42
CA SER A 115 -0.69 3.67 -12.23
C SER A 115 0.57 4.24 -11.62
N ALA A 116 1.49 3.34 -11.30
CA ALA A 116 2.80 3.63 -10.77
C ALA A 116 3.76 2.54 -11.23
N VAL A 117 5.01 2.91 -11.47
CA VAL A 117 6.10 1.97 -11.73
C VAL A 117 6.91 1.87 -10.45
N PHE A 118 6.86 0.71 -9.80
CA PHE A 118 7.50 0.46 -8.52
C PHE A 118 8.96 0.09 -8.71
N GLU A 119 9.82 0.68 -7.89
CA GLU A 119 11.26 0.45 -7.81
C GLU A 119 11.53 -0.59 -6.73
N GLU A 120 11.09 -1.82 -6.97
CA GLU A 120 11.34 -2.96 -6.09
C GLU A 120 12.33 -3.88 -6.80
N ASP A 121 13.52 -4.08 -6.21
CA ASP A 121 14.48 -5.06 -6.70
C ASP A 121 13.87 -6.46 -6.50
N ALA A 122 13.99 -7.30 -7.54
CA ALA A 122 13.41 -8.65 -7.59
C ALA A 122 14.16 -9.66 -6.70
#